data_AF-A0A8X6X6S0-F1
#
_entry.id   AF-A0A8X6X6S0-F1
#
_cell.length_a   1.000
_cell.length_b   1.000
_cell.length_c   1.000
_cell.angle_alpha   90.00
_cell.angle_beta   90.00
_cell.angle_gamma   90.00
#
_symmetry.space_group_name_H-M   'P 1'
#
loop_
_entity.id
_entity.type
_entity.pdbx_description
1 polymer ?
#
loop_
_entity_poly.entity_id
_entity_poly.type
_entity_poly.pdbx_seq_one_letter_code
_entity_poly.pdbx_strand_id
1 'polypeptide(L)'
;MPSVVATLHGQPASGLPRDFLHSVRKPRRGCEHNRNGIATICVTSPEEKKKCEDYSKAAEAQDLFPDIRCIETISKAACMEHVKQDNSQLLVLDGGDVYKAGRYYGLQPIASELYNGSDATYYAVAVMRSVSDVLTLSQLRGLRSCHTGMGRTAGWVMPVGVLLSEGLLQETNCNHAEAMADFFFAGSCVPGANDSKTNPGRVRSDDLCRHCIGDDLGMHKYVYNLLDKYIMFVGCQHVLMNFTCII
;
A
#
# COMPACT_ATOMS: atom_id res chain seq x y z
N MET A 1 -5.41 -5.61 5.19
CA MET A 1 -3.93 -5.71 5.18
C MET A 1 -3.46 -5.02 6.42
N PRO A 2 -2.60 -5.62 7.26
CA PRO A 2 -1.92 -4.92 8.32
C PRO A 2 -1.19 -3.74 7.76
N SER A 3 -1.83 -2.59 7.93
CA SER A 3 -1.21 -1.34 7.65
C SER A 3 -0.34 -0.96 8.82
N VAL A 4 0.77 -0.31 8.51
CA VAL A 4 1.77 0.08 9.50
C VAL A 4 1.82 1.60 9.53
N VAL A 5 1.72 2.15 10.72
CA VAL A 5 1.93 3.57 10.95
C VAL A 5 3.43 3.81 10.96
N ALA A 6 3.91 4.73 10.13
CA ALA A 6 5.32 5.07 10.06
C ALA A 6 5.59 6.55 10.38
N THR A 7 6.79 6.83 10.92
CA THR A 7 7.25 8.19 11.27
C THR A 7 8.75 8.36 11.04
N LEU A 8 9.25 9.60 11.13
CA LEU A 8 10.68 9.92 11.02
C LEU A 8 11.50 9.38 12.19
N HIS A 9 12.72 8.91 11.90
CA HIS A 9 13.70 8.62 12.93
C HIS A 9 14.32 9.92 13.49
N GLY A 10 14.25 10.14 14.80
CA GLY A 10 15.04 11.20 15.45
C GLY A 10 16.53 10.86 15.39
N GLN A 11 17.35 11.65 14.70
CA GLN A 11 18.80 11.44 14.67
C GLN A 11 19.43 11.72 16.05
N PRO A 12 20.34 10.87 16.55
CA PRO A 12 21.05 11.13 17.80
C PRO A 12 22.15 12.18 17.61
N ALA A 13 22.28 13.10 18.58
CA ALA A 13 23.43 13.99 18.70
C ALA A 13 24.72 13.17 18.95
N SER A 14 25.81 13.58 18.29
CA SER A 14 27.12 12.90 18.30
C SER A 14 27.75 12.83 19.70
N GLY A 15 28.36 11.68 20.04
CA GLY A 15 29.36 11.59 21.11
C GLY A 15 29.23 10.51 22.21
N LEU A 16 28.24 9.62 22.19
CA LEU A 16 28.11 8.54 23.20
C LEU A 16 27.72 7.18 22.58
N PRO A 17 27.95 6.04 23.28
CA PRO A 17 27.69 4.69 22.77
C PRO A 17 26.24 4.49 22.28
N ARG A 18 26.09 3.89 21.09
CA ARG A 18 24.81 3.80 20.35
C ARG A 18 23.67 3.14 21.14
N ASP A 19 23.98 2.15 21.96
CA ASP A 19 22.97 1.37 22.69
C ASP A 19 22.41 2.11 23.91
N PHE A 20 23.19 3.02 24.51
CA PHE A 20 22.78 3.78 25.69
C PHE A 20 21.91 5.00 25.32
N LEU A 21 22.13 5.61 24.15
CA LEU A 21 21.38 6.77 23.68
C LEU A 21 19.99 6.43 23.14
N HIS A 22 19.80 5.24 22.54
CA HIS A 22 18.52 4.85 21.93
C HIS A 22 17.36 4.73 22.93
N SER A 23 17.66 4.34 24.18
CA SER A 23 16.66 4.18 25.24
C SER A 23 16.40 5.45 26.05
N VAL A 24 17.41 6.34 26.14
CA VAL A 24 17.35 7.55 26.99
C VAL A 24 16.95 8.81 26.20
N ARG A 25 17.23 8.86 24.88
CA ARG A 25 17.05 10.07 24.06
C ARG A 25 16.26 9.83 22.77
N LYS A 26 15.17 9.08 22.79
CA LYS A 26 14.07 9.51 21.90
C LYS A 26 13.51 10.77 22.57
N PRO A 27 13.76 12.00 22.07
CA PRO A 27 12.95 13.12 22.51
C PRO A 27 11.52 12.67 22.31
N ARG A 28 10.80 12.46 23.41
CA ARG A 28 9.40 12.08 23.35
C ARG A 28 8.64 13.34 22.94
N ARG A 29 8.78 13.74 21.67
CA ARG A 29 7.98 14.80 21.06
C ARG A 29 6.52 14.36 21.28
N GLY A 30 5.80 15.06 22.16
CA GLY A 30 4.43 14.71 22.57
C GLY A 30 4.26 13.98 23.92
N CYS A 31 5.33 13.65 24.67
CA CYS A 31 5.20 13.19 26.08
C CYS A 31 5.73 14.21 27.10
N GLU A 32 6.14 15.38 26.64
CA GLU A 32 6.08 16.57 27.50
C GLU A 32 4.60 16.79 27.82
N HIS A 33 4.25 17.14 29.06
CA HIS A 33 2.87 17.44 29.49
C HIS A 33 2.30 18.72 28.82
N ASN A 34 2.56 18.90 27.53
CA ASN A 34 2.05 19.95 26.70
C ASN A 34 0.82 19.42 25.97
N ARG A 35 -0.36 19.81 26.45
CA ARG A 35 -1.64 19.47 25.83
C ARG A 35 -1.85 20.15 24.46
N ASN A 36 -0.95 21.05 24.03
CA ASN A 36 -1.05 21.75 22.75
C ASN A 36 -0.34 21.01 21.59
N GLY A 37 -0.08 19.71 21.75
CA GLY A 37 0.50 18.89 20.68
C GLY A 37 -0.51 18.62 19.57
N ILE A 38 -0.07 18.66 18.30
CA ILE A 38 -0.88 18.31 17.13
C ILE A 38 -0.20 17.13 16.42
N ALA A 39 -0.94 16.03 16.25
CA ALA A 39 -0.56 14.91 15.39
C ALA A 39 -1.13 15.10 13.98
N THR A 40 -0.26 15.27 13.00
CA THR A 40 -0.59 15.48 11.60
C THR A 40 -0.49 14.16 10.84
N ILE A 41 -1.65 13.63 10.43
CA ILE A 41 -1.78 12.42 9.63
C ILE A 41 -1.86 12.79 8.15
N CYS A 42 -1.04 12.15 7.33
CA CYS A 42 -1.05 12.29 5.88
C CYS A 42 -1.90 11.19 5.23
N VAL A 43 -2.80 11.59 4.34
CA VAL A 43 -3.69 10.72 3.56
C VAL A 43 -3.56 10.99 2.05
N THR A 44 -4.16 10.13 1.23
CA THR A 44 -3.94 10.13 -0.23
C THR A 44 -5.21 10.29 -1.07
N SER A 45 -6.37 10.49 -0.42
CA SER A 45 -7.63 10.71 -1.11
C SER A 45 -8.58 11.59 -0.30
N PRO A 46 -9.55 12.25 -0.95
CA PRO A 46 -10.59 13.01 -0.28
C PRO A 46 -11.41 12.17 0.71
N GLU A 47 -11.67 10.90 0.38
CA GLU A 47 -12.41 9.97 1.25
C GLU A 47 -11.61 9.62 2.50
N GLU A 48 -10.33 9.33 2.36
CA GLU A 48 -9.43 9.13 3.51
C GLU A 48 -9.31 10.40 4.35
N LYS A 49 -9.30 11.58 3.71
CA LYS A 49 -9.25 12.87 4.42
C LYS A 49 -10.49 13.08 5.25
N LYS A 50 -11.68 12.87 4.67
CA LYS A 50 -12.94 12.94 5.39
C LYS A 50 -12.98 11.97 6.58
N LYS A 51 -12.57 10.71 6.37
CA LYS A 51 -12.47 9.72 7.44
C LYS A 51 -11.51 10.16 8.56
N CYS A 52 -10.37 10.75 8.21
CA CYS A 52 -9.41 11.27 9.16
C CYS A 52 -9.98 12.45 9.97
N GLU A 53 -10.70 13.36 9.31
CA GLU A 53 -11.33 14.51 9.97
C GLU A 53 -12.47 14.08 10.90
N ASP A 54 -13.26 13.08 10.52
CA ASP A 54 -14.30 12.50 11.37
C ASP A 54 -13.67 11.78 12.59
N TYR A 55 -12.56 11.06 12.39
CA TYR A 55 -11.78 10.47 13.49
C TYR A 55 -11.20 11.53 14.43
N SER A 56 -10.71 12.65 13.91
CA SER A 56 -10.20 13.77 14.71
C SER A 56 -11.28 14.31 15.65
N LYS A 57 -12.49 14.60 15.12
CA LYS A 57 -13.62 15.06 15.94
C LYS A 57 -14.04 14.03 16.99
N ALA A 58 -14.04 12.75 16.65
CA ALA A 58 -14.39 11.68 17.59
C ALA A 58 -13.35 11.55 18.71
N ALA A 59 -12.06 11.72 18.40
CA ALA A 59 -10.99 11.70 19.40
C ALA A 59 -11.10 12.90 20.34
N GLU A 60 -11.35 14.10 19.81
CA GLU A 60 -11.58 15.33 20.59
C GLU A 60 -12.78 15.17 21.53
N ALA A 61 -13.90 14.62 21.04
CA ALA A 61 -15.10 14.38 21.84
C ALA A 61 -14.91 13.34 22.98
N GLN A 62 -13.79 12.62 22.99
CA GLN A 62 -13.41 11.66 24.03
C GLN A 62 -12.22 12.16 24.87
N ASP A 63 -11.89 13.45 24.79
CA ASP A 63 -10.75 14.07 25.46
C ASP A 63 -9.42 13.33 25.20
N LEU A 64 -9.27 12.75 24.01
CA LEU A 64 -8.04 12.09 23.58
C LEU A 64 -7.06 13.14 23.04
N PHE A 65 -5.83 13.11 23.57
CA PHE A 65 -4.74 13.98 23.13
C PHE A 65 -3.64 13.14 22.45
N PRO A 66 -2.87 13.71 21.51
CA PRO A 66 -2.92 15.08 20.96
C PRO A 66 -4.08 15.32 19.96
N ASP A 67 -4.35 16.58 19.63
CA ASP A 67 -5.27 16.95 18.55
C ASP A 67 -4.80 16.37 17.22
N ILE A 68 -5.74 15.95 16.37
CA ILE A 68 -5.42 15.33 15.09
C ILE A 68 -5.69 16.29 13.94
N ARG A 69 -4.68 16.53 13.12
CA ARG A 69 -4.78 17.29 11.87
C ARG A 69 -4.59 16.37 10.68
N CYS A 70 -5.40 16.54 9.65
CA CYS A 70 -5.35 15.71 8.45
C CYS A 70 -4.84 16.53 7.26
N ILE A 71 -3.82 16.04 6.57
CA ILE A 71 -3.35 16.61 5.30
C ILE A 71 -3.49 15.59 4.19
N GLU A 72 -3.83 16.07 3.00
CA GLU A 72 -3.96 15.23 1.81
C GLU A 72 -2.81 15.52 0.85
N THR A 73 -2.25 14.47 0.26
CA THR A 73 -1.27 14.57 -0.82
C THR A 73 -1.67 13.69 -2.00
N ILE A 74 -1.01 13.90 -3.13
CA ILE A 74 -1.32 13.20 -4.38
C ILE A 74 -0.93 11.72 -4.41
N SER A 75 -0.12 11.23 -3.47
CA SER A 75 0.30 9.82 -3.42
C SER A 75 0.96 9.44 -2.10
N LYS A 76 1.06 8.13 -1.83
CA LYS A 76 1.81 7.63 -0.66
C LYS A 76 3.28 8.04 -0.68
N ALA A 77 3.89 8.12 -1.87
CA ALA A 77 5.26 8.62 -2.02
C ALA A 77 5.39 10.09 -1.62
N ALA A 78 4.39 10.91 -1.95
CA ALA A 78 4.32 12.29 -1.48
C ALA A 78 4.12 12.35 0.04
N CYS A 79 3.23 11.54 0.62
CA CYS A 79 3.11 11.44 2.08
C CYS A 79 4.41 11.00 2.76
N MET A 80 5.14 10.02 2.22
CA MET A 80 6.43 9.59 2.77
C MET A 80 7.46 10.73 2.73
N GLU A 81 7.48 11.52 1.66
CA GLU A 81 8.34 12.71 1.58
C GLU A 81 7.91 13.81 2.56
N HIS A 82 6.61 14.05 2.72
CA HIS A 82 6.09 15.00 3.71
C HIS A 82 6.47 14.60 5.14
N VAL A 83 6.38 13.31 5.46
CA VAL A 83 6.84 12.81 6.77
C VAL A 83 8.33 13.00 6.91
N LYS A 84 9.13 12.66 5.89
CA LYS A 84 10.58 12.86 5.89
C LYS A 84 11.01 14.32 6.07
N GLN A 85 10.19 15.28 5.60
CA GLN A 85 10.44 16.72 5.72
C GLN A 85 9.82 17.34 6.99
N ASP A 86 9.26 16.54 7.90
CA ASP A 86 8.57 16.99 9.12
C ASP A 86 7.30 17.84 8.85
N ASN A 87 6.75 17.77 7.63
CA ASN A 87 5.49 18.44 7.25
C ASN A 87 4.23 17.67 7.71
N SER A 88 4.39 16.38 8.00
CA SER A 88 3.41 15.50 8.66
C SER A 88 4.13 14.52 9.56
N GLN A 89 3.46 13.93 10.56
CA GLN A 89 4.12 13.00 11.48
C GLN A 89 3.77 11.53 11.22
N LEU A 90 2.58 11.26 10.70
CA LEU A 90 2.03 9.91 10.62
C LEU A 90 1.47 9.65 9.22
N LEU A 91 1.64 8.43 8.74
CA LEU A 91 0.94 7.88 7.58
C LEU A 91 0.76 6.38 7.74
N VAL A 92 -0.22 5.82 7.04
CA VAL A 92 -0.58 4.40 7.10
C VAL A 92 -0.17 3.72 5.79
N LEU A 93 0.67 2.68 5.88
CA LEU A 93 1.30 2.03 4.73
C LEU A 93 1.01 0.52 4.67
N ASP A 94 0.93 -0.05 3.46
CA ASP A 94 0.94 -1.51 3.27
C ASP A 94 2.39 -2.03 3.36
N GLY A 95 2.60 -3.33 3.59
CA GLY A 95 3.93 -3.94 3.75
C GLY A 95 4.94 -3.60 2.64
N GLY A 96 4.50 -3.60 1.37
CA GLY A 96 5.33 -3.22 0.23
C GLY A 96 5.75 -1.74 0.26
N ASP A 97 4.90 -0.87 0.80
CA ASP A 97 5.22 0.54 1.00
C ASP A 97 6.10 0.75 2.25
N VAL A 98 5.96 -0.07 3.30
CA VAL A 98 6.84 -0.04 4.49
C VAL A 98 8.29 -0.30 4.10
N TYR A 99 8.53 -1.27 3.20
CA TYR A 99 9.87 -1.51 2.66
C TYR A 99 10.44 -0.25 2.00
N LYS A 100 9.66 0.41 1.13
CA LYS A 100 10.07 1.65 0.45
C LYS A 100 10.31 2.80 1.45
N ALA A 101 9.42 2.94 2.43
CA ALA A 101 9.49 3.95 3.47
C ALA A 101 10.79 3.86 4.28
N GLY A 102 11.16 2.65 4.71
CA GLY A 102 12.43 2.41 5.39
C GLY A 102 13.63 2.63 4.48
N ARG A 103 13.60 2.06 3.26
CA ARG A 103 14.75 2.01 2.35
C ARG A 103 15.11 3.36 1.72
N TYR A 104 14.11 4.18 1.37
CA TYR A 104 14.30 5.42 0.59
C TYR A 104 13.98 6.70 1.37
N TYR A 105 13.14 6.61 2.41
CA TYR A 105 12.71 7.78 3.18
C TYR A 105 13.23 7.77 4.63
N GLY A 106 13.82 6.68 5.10
CA GLY A 106 14.32 6.56 6.47
C GLY A 106 13.22 6.53 7.53
N LEU A 107 11.98 6.17 7.15
CA LEU A 107 10.86 6.09 8.07
C LEU A 107 10.90 4.78 8.87
N GLN A 108 10.38 4.82 10.08
CA GLN A 108 10.29 3.66 10.97
C GLN A 108 8.84 3.33 11.29
N PRO A 109 8.49 2.03 11.31
CA PRO A 109 7.18 1.59 11.78
C PRO A 109 7.04 1.80 13.29
N ILE A 110 5.90 2.33 13.74
CA ILE A 110 5.61 2.60 15.17
C ILE A 110 4.38 1.89 15.71
N ALA A 111 3.44 1.52 14.83
CA ALA A 111 2.25 0.75 15.17
C ALA A 111 1.83 -0.08 13.96
N SER A 112 1.17 -1.21 14.22
CA SER A 112 0.69 -2.13 13.20
C SER A 112 -0.76 -2.50 13.49
N GLU A 113 -1.57 -2.60 12.45
CA GLU A 113 -2.92 -3.15 12.57
C GLU A 113 -2.87 -4.65 12.90
N LEU A 114 -3.63 -5.06 13.92
CA LEU A 114 -3.79 -6.46 14.31
C LEU A 114 -5.12 -6.99 13.77
N TYR A 115 -5.09 -8.17 13.17
CA TYR A 115 -6.26 -8.84 12.65
C TYR A 115 -6.57 -10.07 13.52
N ASN A 116 -7.83 -10.19 13.97
CA ASN A 116 -8.33 -11.30 14.78
C ASN A 116 -7.53 -11.59 16.07
N GLY A 117 -6.91 -10.56 16.68
CA GLY A 117 -6.11 -10.71 17.91
C GLY A 117 -4.82 -11.52 17.74
N SER A 118 -4.43 -11.82 16.50
CA SER A 118 -3.16 -12.47 16.15
C SER A 118 -2.09 -11.44 15.79
N ASP A 119 -0.86 -11.89 15.49
CA ASP A 119 0.25 -11.05 15.03
C ASP A 119 -0.15 -10.12 13.87
N ALA A 120 0.62 -9.06 13.63
CA ALA A 120 0.47 -8.13 12.51
C ALA A 120 0.83 -8.79 11.15
N THR A 121 0.19 -9.91 10.85
CA THR A 121 0.45 -10.79 9.71
C THR A 121 -0.86 -11.08 9.02
N TYR A 122 -0.76 -11.42 7.74
CA TYR A 122 -1.89 -11.85 6.94
C TYR A 122 -1.38 -12.74 5.81
N TYR A 123 -2.25 -13.63 5.34
CA TYR A 123 -1.93 -14.51 4.22
C TYR A 123 -2.24 -13.82 2.89
N ALA A 124 -1.28 -13.83 1.98
CA ALA A 124 -1.54 -13.61 0.56
C ALA A 124 -2.09 -14.92 -0.01
N VAL A 125 -3.26 -14.86 -0.65
CA VAL A 125 -3.99 -16.06 -1.11
C VAL A 125 -4.53 -15.78 -2.49
N ALA A 126 -4.29 -16.66 -3.47
CA ALA A 126 -4.94 -16.60 -4.77
C ALA A 126 -6.36 -17.18 -4.67
N VAL A 127 -7.38 -16.40 -5.06
CA VAL A 127 -8.79 -16.84 -5.02
C VAL A 127 -9.31 -16.99 -6.43
N MET A 128 -9.94 -18.13 -6.72
CA MET A 128 -10.53 -18.43 -8.02
C MET A 128 -12.00 -18.84 -7.87
N ARG A 129 -12.75 -18.84 -8.98
CA ARG A 129 -14.12 -19.38 -9.00
C ARG A 129 -14.09 -20.88 -8.72
N SER A 130 -15.05 -21.37 -7.95
CA SER A 130 -15.18 -22.79 -7.62
C SER A 130 -15.35 -23.69 -8.84
N VAL A 131 -15.91 -23.17 -9.94
CA VAL A 131 -16.09 -23.88 -11.22
C VAL A 131 -14.83 -23.92 -12.10
N SER A 132 -13.70 -23.40 -11.61
CA SER A 132 -12.44 -23.37 -12.36
C SER A 132 -11.70 -24.69 -12.21
N ASP A 133 -11.24 -25.28 -13.32
CA ASP A 133 -10.42 -26.50 -13.33
C ASP A 133 -8.92 -26.25 -13.03
N VAL A 134 -8.61 -25.11 -12.42
CA VAL A 134 -7.23 -24.67 -12.19
C VAL A 134 -6.78 -25.11 -10.81
N LEU A 135 -5.76 -25.95 -10.78
CA LEU A 135 -5.23 -26.61 -9.58
C LEU A 135 -3.78 -26.23 -9.30
N THR A 136 -3.06 -25.70 -10.29
CA THR A 136 -1.63 -25.35 -10.18
C THR A 136 -1.35 -23.92 -10.65
N LEU A 137 -0.23 -23.35 -10.17
CA LEU A 137 0.22 -22.02 -10.59
C LEU A 137 0.56 -21.94 -12.07
N SER A 138 1.06 -23.03 -12.67
CA SER A 138 1.40 -23.06 -14.10
C SER A 138 0.18 -22.94 -15.01
N GLN A 139 -0.99 -23.43 -14.57
CA GLN A 139 -2.26 -23.33 -15.29
C GLN A 139 -2.85 -21.92 -15.27
N LEU A 140 -2.27 -20.99 -14.49
CA LEU A 140 -2.66 -19.58 -14.49
C LEU A 140 -2.20 -18.84 -15.75
N ARG A 141 -1.24 -19.42 -16.50
CA ARG A 141 -0.71 -18.81 -17.71
C ARG A 141 -1.83 -18.62 -18.74
N GLY A 142 -1.93 -17.40 -19.26
CA GLY A 142 -2.92 -17.00 -20.26
C GLY A 142 -4.30 -16.72 -19.71
N LEU A 143 -4.51 -16.83 -18.40
CA LEU A 143 -5.77 -16.43 -17.77
C LEU A 143 -5.80 -14.92 -17.51
N ARG A 144 -6.96 -14.45 -17.05
CA ARG A 144 -7.13 -13.08 -16.56
C ARG A 144 -6.69 -13.00 -15.11
N SER A 145 -6.18 -11.84 -14.68
CA SER A 145 -5.75 -11.60 -13.29
C SER A 145 -6.24 -10.27 -12.75
N CYS A 146 -6.39 -10.17 -11.42
CA CYS A 146 -6.93 -8.97 -10.76
C CYS A 146 -6.13 -8.68 -9.50
N HIS A 147 -5.37 -7.60 -9.52
CA HIS A 147 -4.36 -7.30 -8.53
C HIS A 147 -4.80 -6.11 -7.68
N THR A 148 -4.52 -6.15 -6.38
CA THR A 148 -4.90 -5.05 -5.46
C THR A 148 -4.24 -3.70 -5.79
N GLY A 149 -3.16 -3.73 -6.58
CA GLY A 149 -2.45 -2.55 -7.06
C GLY A 149 -0.95 -2.81 -7.23
N MET A 150 -0.33 -2.09 -8.16
CA MET A 150 1.11 -2.19 -8.42
C MET A 150 1.93 -1.95 -7.15
N GLY A 151 2.82 -2.87 -6.81
CA GLY A 151 3.71 -2.76 -5.64
C GLY A 151 3.06 -3.01 -4.28
N ARG A 152 1.77 -3.39 -4.22
CA ARG A 152 1.12 -3.87 -2.99
C ARG A 152 1.59 -5.28 -2.66
N THR A 153 1.63 -5.62 -1.37
CA THR A 153 2.21 -6.87 -0.89
C THR A 153 1.46 -8.09 -1.44
N ALA A 154 0.21 -8.31 -1.03
CA ALA A 154 -0.52 -9.54 -1.41
C ALA A 154 -0.95 -9.58 -2.87
N GLY A 155 -1.26 -8.42 -3.47
CA GLY A 155 -1.76 -8.40 -4.86
C GLY A 155 -0.70 -8.16 -5.92
N TRP A 156 0.57 -7.95 -5.58
CA TRP A 156 1.62 -7.73 -6.59
C TRP A 156 2.96 -8.33 -6.18
N VAL A 157 3.54 -7.89 -5.06
CA VAL A 157 4.88 -8.33 -4.61
C VAL A 157 4.91 -9.85 -4.38
N MET A 158 3.91 -10.39 -3.69
CA MET A 158 3.82 -11.82 -3.39
C MET A 158 3.56 -12.66 -4.66
N PRO A 159 2.55 -12.38 -5.50
CA PRO A 159 2.33 -13.13 -6.74
C PRO A 159 3.53 -13.10 -7.69
N VAL A 160 4.15 -11.94 -7.90
CA VAL A 160 5.36 -11.81 -8.73
C VAL A 160 6.50 -12.65 -8.15
N GLY A 161 6.75 -12.53 -6.85
CA GLY A 161 7.81 -13.26 -6.17
C GLY A 161 7.62 -14.78 -6.22
N VAL A 162 6.39 -15.25 -6.00
CA VAL A 162 6.05 -16.69 -6.07
C VAL A 162 6.24 -17.21 -7.48
N LEU A 163 5.69 -16.54 -8.49
CA LEU A 163 5.80 -17.00 -9.88
C LEU A 163 7.25 -16.96 -10.40
N LEU A 164 8.08 -16.01 -9.94
CA LEU A 164 9.53 -16.01 -10.20
C LEU A 164 10.21 -17.21 -9.53
N SER A 165 9.93 -17.46 -8.25
CA SER A 165 10.56 -18.57 -7.51
C SER A 165 10.21 -19.95 -8.06
N GLU A 166 9.03 -20.09 -8.68
CA GLU A 166 8.56 -21.30 -9.36
C GLU A 166 9.08 -21.41 -10.81
N GLY A 167 9.88 -20.44 -11.29
CA GLY A 167 10.38 -20.40 -12.67
C GLY A 167 9.29 -20.19 -13.72
N LEU A 168 8.13 -19.68 -13.32
CA LEU A 168 6.98 -19.43 -14.21
C LEU A 168 7.06 -18.06 -14.90
N LEU A 169 7.75 -17.09 -14.29
CA LEU A 169 8.12 -15.82 -14.92
C LEU A 169 9.57 -15.86 -15.38
N GLN A 170 9.83 -15.33 -16.57
CA GLN A 170 11.20 -15.08 -17.01
C GLN A 170 11.70 -13.77 -16.42
N GLU A 171 12.92 -13.76 -15.91
CA GLU A 171 13.61 -12.54 -15.46
C GLU A 171 14.03 -11.70 -16.68
N THR A 172 13.10 -10.92 -17.23
CA THR A 172 13.38 -10.02 -18.35
C THR A 172 13.93 -8.69 -17.84
N ASN A 173 15.24 -8.59 -17.60
CA ASN A 173 15.90 -7.33 -17.19
C ASN A 173 15.21 -6.60 -16.01
N CYS A 174 14.70 -7.34 -15.02
CA CYS A 174 13.92 -6.82 -13.89
C CYS A 174 12.59 -6.11 -14.27
N ASN A 175 12.08 -6.35 -15.48
CA ASN A 175 10.81 -5.79 -15.95
C ASN A 175 9.63 -6.68 -15.57
N HIS A 176 9.30 -6.72 -14.27
CA HIS A 176 8.21 -7.56 -13.76
C HIS A 176 6.84 -7.19 -14.37
N ALA A 177 6.64 -5.93 -14.80
CA ALA A 177 5.42 -5.51 -15.46
C ALA A 177 5.21 -6.24 -16.80
N GLU A 178 6.27 -6.35 -17.60
CA GLU A 178 6.24 -7.07 -18.88
C GLU A 178 6.06 -8.57 -18.68
N ALA A 179 6.85 -9.17 -17.78
CA ALA A 179 6.74 -10.60 -17.48
C ALA A 179 5.34 -11.00 -17.01
N MET A 180 4.71 -10.17 -16.16
CA MET A 180 3.33 -10.39 -15.71
C MET A 180 2.31 -10.22 -16.83
N ALA A 181 2.49 -9.22 -17.71
CA ALA A 181 1.61 -9.01 -18.87
C ALA A 181 1.69 -10.19 -19.87
N ASP A 182 2.88 -10.77 -20.06
CA ASP A 182 3.06 -11.96 -20.90
C ASP A 182 2.47 -13.22 -20.27
N PHE A 183 2.65 -13.38 -18.96
CA PHE A 183 2.08 -14.50 -18.23
C PHE A 183 0.55 -14.46 -18.23
N PHE A 184 -0.06 -13.29 -18.07
CA PHE A 184 -1.50 -13.05 -18.09
C PHE A 184 -1.96 -12.36 -19.39
N PHE A 185 -1.63 -12.93 -20.55
CA PHE A 185 -1.90 -12.29 -21.85
C PHE A 185 -3.39 -12.03 -22.14
N ALA A 186 -4.32 -12.71 -21.46
CA ALA A 186 -5.76 -12.39 -21.54
C ALA A 186 -6.11 -11.04 -20.87
N GLY A 187 -5.14 -10.37 -20.26
CA GLY A 187 -5.22 -9.06 -19.63
C GLY A 187 -5.43 -9.14 -18.13
N SER A 188 -5.10 -8.05 -17.46
CA SER A 188 -5.22 -7.90 -16.02
C SER A 188 -5.98 -6.64 -15.64
N CYS A 189 -6.35 -6.52 -14.36
CA CYS A 189 -6.51 -5.22 -13.74
C CYS A 189 -5.47 -5.02 -12.64
N VAL A 190 -4.56 -4.06 -12.85
CA VAL A 190 -3.51 -3.67 -11.92
C VAL A 190 -3.55 -2.16 -11.74
N PRO A 191 -4.28 -1.66 -10.72
CA PRO A 191 -4.32 -0.23 -10.45
C PRO A 191 -2.91 0.33 -10.23
N GLY A 192 -2.60 1.48 -10.85
CA GLY A 192 -1.25 2.08 -10.88
C GLY A 192 -0.32 1.58 -11.98
N ALA A 193 -0.70 0.59 -12.80
CA ALA A 193 0.16 0.18 -13.92
C ALA A 193 0.29 1.25 -15.01
N ASN A 194 -0.66 2.20 -15.08
CA ASN A 194 -0.59 3.36 -15.96
C ASN A 194 -0.15 4.65 -15.23
N ASP A 195 0.63 4.55 -14.15
CA ASP A 195 1.31 5.69 -13.53
C ASP A 195 2.82 5.50 -13.68
N SER A 196 3.50 6.47 -14.29
CA SER A 196 4.96 6.45 -14.49
C SER A 196 5.77 6.41 -13.19
N LYS A 197 5.17 6.78 -12.05
CA LYS A 197 5.81 6.71 -10.73
C LYS A 197 5.87 5.28 -10.19
N THR A 198 4.88 4.45 -10.52
CA THR A 198 4.77 3.05 -10.05
C THR A 198 5.18 2.05 -11.12
N ASN A 199 5.03 2.41 -12.41
CA ASN A 199 5.47 1.65 -13.58
C ASN A 199 6.26 2.57 -14.52
N PRO A 200 7.59 2.74 -14.32
CA PRO A 200 8.43 3.56 -15.17
C PRO A 200 8.30 3.18 -16.65
N GLY A 201 8.08 4.17 -17.52
CA GLY A 201 7.85 3.93 -18.95
C GLY A 201 6.48 3.35 -19.29
N ARG A 202 5.58 3.16 -18.31
CA ARG A 202 4.21 2.61 -18.49
C ARG A 202 4.22 1.30 -19.26
N VAL A 203 5.22 0.47 -18.98
CA VAL A 203 5.44 -0.79 -19.70
C VAL A 203 4.18 -1.64 -19.64
N ARG A 204 3.68 -2.02 -20.83
CA ARG A 204 2.52 -2.90 -21.00
C ARG A 204 1.28 -2.45 -20.23
N SER A 205 1.13 -1.13 -20.01
CA SER A 205 0.00 -0.58 -19.25
C SER A 205 -1.35 -1.02 -19.84
N ASP A 206 -1.47 -1.11 -21.16
CA ASP A 206 -2.72 -1.51 -21.82
C ASP A 206 -3.14 -2.96 -21.51
N ASP A 207 -2.18 -3.87 -21.32
CA ASP A 207 -2.46 -5.25 -20.92
C ASP A 207 -2.76 -5.35 -19.43
N LEU A 208 -1.95 -4.69 -18.61
CA LEU A 208 -2.06 -4.71 -17.14
C LEU A 208 -3.32 -3.99 -16.65
N CYS A 209 -3.88 -3.10 -17.45
CA CYS A 209 -5.06 -2.33 -17.13
C CYS A 209 -6.31 -2.74 -17.91
N ARG A 210 -6.22 -3.75 -18.79
CA ARG A 210 -7.28 -4.15 -19.74
C ARG A 210 -8.65 -4.35 -19.07
N HIS A 211 -8.67 -4.90 -17.86
CA HIS A 211 -9.91 -5.22 -17.13
C HIS A 211 -10.26 -4.23 -16.02
N CYS A 212 -9.53 -3.10 -15.90
CA CYS A 212 -9.91 -2.05 -14.96
C CYS A 212 -11.05 -1.19 -15.51
N ILE A 213 -12.03 -0.89 -14.66
CA ILE A 213 -13.29 -0.26 -15.09
C ILE A 213 -13.41 1.19 -14.62
N GLY A 214 -12.73 1.56 -13.52
CA GLY A 214 -12.78 2.92 -12.97
C GLY A 214 -13.98 3.16 -12.05
N ASP A 215 -14.43 4.41 -11.98
CA ASP A 215 -15.57 4.85 -11.18
C ASP A 215 -16.94 4.56 -11.86
N ASP A 216 -18.04 5.00 -11.24
CA ASP A 216 -19.42 4.89 -11.75
C ASP A 216 -19.62 5.49 -13.15
N LEU A 217 -18.77 6.43 -13.55
CA LEU A 217 -18.81 7.11 -14.84
C LEU A 217 -17.86 6.46 -15.86
N GLY A 218 -17.14 5.39 -15.47
CA GLY A 218 -16.08 4.78 -16.28
C GLY A 218 -14.85 5.67 -16.41
N MET A 219 -14.73 6.69 -15.57
CA MET A 219 -13.60 7.60 -15.46
C MET A 219 -12.61 7.06 -14.40
N HIS A 220 -11.44 7.68 -14.26
CA HIS A 220 -10.41 7.25 -13.28
C HIS A 220 -9.99 5.79 -13.39
N LYS A 221 -10.14 5.18 -14.58
CA LYS A 221 -9.52 3.90 -14.89
C LYS A 221 -8.03 4.02 -14.57
N TYR A 222 -7.49 3.05 -13.84
CA TYR A 222 -6.05 2.92 -13.56
C TYR A 222 -5.48 3.80 -12.44
N VAL A 223 -6.30 4.64 -11.80
CA VAL A 223 -5.84 5.53 -10.72
C VAL A 223 -5.45 4.69 -9.51
N TYR A 224 -4.48 5.15 -8.70
CA TYR A 224 -4.01 4.49 -7.47
C TYR A 224 -4.75 4.98 -6.22
N ASN A 225 -6.06 5.23 -6.31
CA ASN A 225 -6.88 5.72 -5.20
C ASN A 225 -8.28 5.08 -5.16
N LEU A 226 -9.06 5.38 -4.12
CA LEU A 226 -10.38 4.80 -3.89
C LEU A 226 -11.44 5.12 -4.97
N LEU A 227 -11.11 5.93 -5.98
CA LEU A 227 -12.03 6.25 -7.08
C LEU A 227 -12.14 5.09 -8.09
N ASP A 228 -11.10 4.26 -8.25
CA ASP A 228 -11.26 3.02 -9.01
C ASP A 228 -11.95 2.00 -8.11
N LYS A 229 -13.17 1.58 -8.49
CA LYS A 229 -13.97 0.58 -7.76
C LYS A 229 -13.22 -0.73 -7.56
N TYR A 230 -12.17 -0.97 -8.35
CA TYR A 230 -11.39 -2.20 -8.36
C TYR A 230 -10.09 -2.14 -7.56
N ILE A 231 -9.87 -1.05 -6.80
CA ILE A 231 -8.77 -0.94 -5.85
C ILE A 231 -9.07 -1.66 -4.53
N MET A 232 -8.01 -2.23 -3.95
CA MET A 232 -8.04 -3.04 -2.72
C MET A 232 -8.79 -4.37 -2.87
N PHE A 233 -8.77 -5.19 -1.82
CA PHE A 233 -9.38 -6.54 -1.80
C PHE A 233 -10.86 -6.52 -2.20
N VAL A 234 -11.61 -5.51 -1.74
CA VAL A 234 -13.05 -5.39 -2.02
C VAL A 234 -13.27 -5.20 -3.51
N GLY A 235 -12.46 -4.36 -4.15
CA GLY A 235 -12.48 -4.16 -5.58
C GLY A 235 -12.15 -5.45 -6.34
N CYS A 236 -11.01 -6.08 -6.05
CA CYS A 236 -10.64 -7.35 -6.69
C CYS A 236 -11.72 -8.43 -6.52
N GLN A 237 -12.43 -8.47 -5.39
CA GLN A 237 -13.50 -9.42 -5.13
C GLN A 237 -14.80 -9.11 -5.89
N HIS A 238 -15.08 -7.84 -6.19
CA HIS A 238 -16.12 -7.47 -7.16
C HIS A 238 -15.74 -7.86 -8.59
N VAL A 239 -14.45 -7.85 -8.98
CA VAL A 239 -14.03 -8.39 -10.29
C VAL A 239 -14.25 -9.90 -10.33
N LEU A 240 -13.95 -10.61 -9.24
CA LEU A 240 -14.12 -12.07 -9.12
C LEU A 240 -15.56 -12.54 -9.39
N MET A 241 -16.56 -11.76 -8.97
CA MET A 241 -17.97 -12.07 -9.23
C MET A 241 -18.36 -12.01 -10.71
N ASN A 242 -17.56 -11.35 -11.55
CA ASN A 242 -17.74 -11.29 -13.01
C ASN A 242 -16.63 -11.98 -13.83
N PHE A 243 -15.49 -12.32 -13.22
CA PHE A 243 -14.32 -12.88 -13.92
C PHE A 243 -13.55 -13.92 -13.08
N THR A 244 -12.77 -14.78 -13.72
CA THR A 244 -11.76 -15.61 -13.05
C THR A 244 -10.58 -14.70 -12.73
N CYS A 245 -10.32 -14.42 -11.45
CA CYS A 245 -9.15 -13.63 -11.03
C CYS A 245 -8.18 -14.49 -10.23
N ILE A 246 -6.99 -13.94 -10.04
CA ILE A 246 -5.94 -14.39 -9.14
C ILE A 246 -5.60 -13.16 -8.30
N ILE A 247 -5.46 -13.35 -6.99
CA ILE A 247 -4.97 -12.32 -6.04
C ILE A 247 -3.45 -12.41 -6.00
#